data_AF-A0AAV2L3I3-F1
#
_entry.id   AF-A0AAV2L3I3-F1
#
_cell.length_a   1.000
_cell.length_b   1.000
_cell.length_c   1.000
_cell.angle_alpha   90.00
_cell.angle_beta   90.00
_cell.angle_gamma   90.00
#
_symmetry.space_group_name_H-M   'P 1'
#
loop_
_entity.id
_entity.type
_entity.pdbx_description
1 polymer ?
#
loop_
_entity_poly.entity_id
_entity_poly.type
_entity_poly.pdbx_seq_one_letter_code
_entity_poly.pdbx_strand_id
1 'polypeptide(L)'
;MEIQPSQEGEKLQNGSVPRSRRKSSNTELSINSSNVSDEESLCSMVLQILVPFLLAGLGTVSAGMLLEVVQTWDVFLEITELLILVPAVLGMKGNLEMTLASRLSTAVNAGKIDLPAERWMVITGNLALKQLQATVLGLLAALMATLLGWMAEGKMPSYHFVILSSTSLFTAFVASLLQGFIMVGVIIGAKRLGLNPDNVATPMAASCGDIITLALLACFSQWVHTLMEQNPFVLFLVDFAIVCLIPVWIIICSKHPDTLILLRTGWEPIITAMVISRMGLTTTQRNWDT
;
A
#
# COMPACT_ATOMS: atom_id res chain seq x y z
N MET A 1 3.33 -27.07 -82.73
CA MET A 1 3.37 -25.99 -81.74
C MET A 1 3.34 -26.56 -80.33
N GLU A 2 4.47 -26.67 -79.63
CA GLU A 2 5.86 -26.50 -80.09
C GLU A 2 6.85 -27.21 -79.12
N ILE A 3 7.68 -28.10 -79.68
CA ILE A 3 9.11 -28.42 -79.41
C ILE A 3 9.71 -28.35 -77.96
N GLN A 4 10.49 -29.41 -77.63
CA GLN A 4 11.37 -29.68 -76.45
C GLN A 4 12.56 -28.69 -76.28
N PRO A 5 13.44 -28.75 -75.22
CA PRO A 5 13.81 -29.85 -74.29
C PRO A 5 13.70 -29.44 -72.78
N SER A 6 14.46 -29.86 -71.73
CA SER A 6 15.77 -30.55 -71.64
C SER A 6 16.13 -31.24 -70.29
N GLN A 7 17.38 -31.71 -70.27
CA GLN A 7 18.30 -32.37 -69.30
C GLN A 7 18.74 -31.46 -68.11
N GLU A 8 19.44 -31.87 -67.03
CA GLU A 8 20.00 -33.16 -66.54
C GLU A 8 20.41 -33.13 -65.04
N GLY A 9 20.68 -34.31 -64.43
CA GLY A 9 21.55 -34.50 -63.23
C GLY A 9 21.00 -34.12 -61.84
N GLU A 10 21.37 -34.74 -60.70
CA GLU A 10 22.14 -35.96 -60.40
C GLU A 10 21.56 -36.62 -59.10
N LYS A 11 21.26 -37.93 -59.09
CA LYS A 11 22.03 -39.07 -58.51
C LYS A 11 22.15 -39.10 -56.95
N LEU A 12 21.56 -40.10 -56.26
CA LEU A 12 22.15 -41.41 -55.78
C LEU A 12 23.07 -41.28 -54.53
N GLN A 13 23.19 -42.23 -53.57
CA GLN A 13 22.43 -43.44 -53.16
C GLN A 13 23.06 -44.00 -51.83
N ASN A 14 22.32 -44.84 -51.08
CA ASN A 14 22.78 -45.67 -49.93
C ASN A 14 23.22 -44.93 -48.64
N GLY A 15 23.21 -45.51 -47.42
CA GLY A 15 22.64 -46.79 -46.96
C GLY A 15 23.63 -47.80 -46.35
N SER A 16 23.74 -47.90 -45.02
CA SER A 16 24.53 -48.94 -44.31
C SER A 16 24.14 -49.15 -42.82
N VAL A 17 24.13 -50.41 -42.35
CA VAL A 17 23.55 -50.97 -41.08
C VAL A 17 24.19 -52.38 -40.84
N PRO A 18 24.22 -53.08 -39.66
CA PRO A 18 23.80 -52.78 -38.26
C PRO A 18 24.97 -52.57 -37.24
N ARG A 19 25.35 -53.31 -36.15
CA ARG A 19 25.08 -54.68 -35.57
C ARG A 19 25.51 -54.87 -34.09
N SER A 20 24.57 -55.27 -33.21
CA SER A 20 24.67 -56.30 -32.12
C SER A 20 25.68 -56.24 -30.93
N ARG A 21 25.13 -55.93 -29.74
CA ARG A 21 25.05 -56.79 -28.50
C ARG A 21 26.32 -57.51 -27.93
N ARG A 22 26.65 -57.22 -26.66
CA ARG A 22 27.40 -58.11 -25.72
C ARG A 22 26.74 -58.12 -24.32
N LYS A 23 27.20 -58.95 -23.37
CA LYS A 23 26.45 -59.31 -22.14
C LYS A 23 27.38 -59.61 -20.94
N SER A 24 26.90 -59.34 -19.71
CA SER A 24 27.26 -59.97 -18.40
C SER A 24 28.14 -59.22 -17.37
N SER A 25 27.68 -59.30 -16.11
CA SER A 25 28.39 -59.42 -14.80
C SER A 25 29.25 -58.27 -14.22
N ASN A 26 28.61 -57.53 -13.29
CA ASN A 26 29.01 -57.09 -11.94
C ASN A 26 30.49 -56.84 -11.55
N THR A 27 30.75 -55.64 -11.03
CA THR A 27 31.47 -55.35 -9.76
C THR A 27 30.88 -54.06 -9.16
N GLU A 28 30.98 -53.85 -7.85
CA GLU A 28 30.23 -52.84 -7.08
C GLU A 28 30.98 -51.49 -6.86
N LEU A 29 30.39 -50.62 -6.02
CA LEU A 29 30.97 -49.45 -5.32
C LEU A 29 31.06 -48.07 -6.02
N SER A 30 29.91 -47.38 -6.06
CA SER A 30 29.69 -45.96 -5.65
C SER A 30 28.18 -45.66 -5.83
N ILE A 31 27.32 -45.69 -4.81
CA ILE A 31 27.21 -44.82 -3.63
C ILE A 31 27.25 -43.33 -3.99
N ASN A 32 26.05 -42.70 -3.94
CA ASN A 32 25.78 -41.26 -4.11
C ASN A 32 26.17 -40.62 -5.46
N SER A 33 25.47 -39.57 -5.94
CA SER A 33 24.21 -38.95 -5.51
C SER A 33 23.65 -38.06 -6.63
N SER A 34 22.38 -38.22 -7.02
CA SER A 34 21.67 -37.22 -7.84
C SER A 34 20.13 -37.32 -7.82
N ASN A 35 19.53 -37.91 -6.78
CA ASN A 35 18.16 -37.52 -6.41
C ASN A 35 18.22 -36.13 -5.74
N VAL A 36 18.57 -35.11 -6.52
CA VAL A 36 18.31 -33.71 -6.17
C VAL A 36 16.90 -33.42 -6.67
N SER A 37 15.92 -33.98 -5.97
CA SER A 37 14.52 -33.60 -6.09
C SER A 37 14.30 -32.30 -5.32
N ASP A 38 13.65 -31.32 -5.95
CA ASP A 38 13.40 -29.98 -5.41
C ASP A 38 12.37 -29.97 -4.26
N GLU A 39 12.68 -30.68 -3.17
CA GLU A 39 11.98 -30.54 -1.90
C GLU A 39 12.62 -29.42 -1.07
N GLU A 40 12.25 -28.17 -1.39
CA GLU A 40 12.06 -27.18 -0.33
C GLU A 40 10.96 -27.72 0.59
N SER A 41 11.36 -28.54 1.57
CA SER A 41 10.45 -29.23 2.47
C SER A 41 9.43 -28.25 3.05
N LEU A 42 8.17 -28.66 3.11
CA LEU A 42 7.04 -27.82 3.57
C LEU A 42 7.32 -27.13 4.91
N CYS A 43 8.14 -27.75 5.78
CA CYS A 43 8.63 -27.17 7.02
C CYS A 43 9.41 -25.84 6.81
N SER A 44 10.25 -25.76 5.78
CA SER A 44 11.01 -24.55 5.40
C SER A 44 10.07 -23.42 4.97
N MET A 45 9.14 -23.71 4.05
CA MET A 45 8.14 -22.73 3.60
C MET A 45 7.26 -22.25 4.76
N VAL A 46 6.78 -23.16 5.61
CA VAL A 46 5.97 -22.82 6.79
C VAL A 46 6.76 -21.93 7.74
N LEU A 47 8.01 -22.24 8.07
CA LEU A 47 8.83 -21.42 8.97
C LEU A 47 9.15 -20.05 8.35
N GLN A 48 9.43 -20.00 7.05
CA GLN A 48 9.72 -18.77 6.31
C GLN A 48 8.49 -17.83 6.21
N ILE A 49 7.26 -18.37 6.19
CA ILE A 49 6.00 -17.60 6.24
C ILE A 49 5.61 -17.26 7.70
N LEU A 50 5.86 -18.16 8.65
CA LEU A 50 5.48 -18.01 10.05
C LEU A 50 6.12 -16.78 10.72
N VAL A 51 7.41 -16.52 10.48
CA VAL A 51 8.12 -15.36 11.04
C VAL A 51 7.47 -14.03 10.62
N PRO A 52 7.29 -13.72 9.32
CA PRO A 52 6.59 -12.51 8.90
C PRO A 52 5.10 -12.48 9.32
N PHE A 53 4.41 -13.61 9.35
CA PHE A 53 3.02 -13.67 9.81
C PHE A 53 2.88 -13.32 11.30
N LEU A 54 3.74 -13.87 12.17
CA LEU A 54 3.78 -13.51 13.59
C LEU A 54 4.14 -12.04 13.79
N LEU A 55 5.07 -11.51 12.99
CA LEU A 55 5.44 -10.09 13.05
C LEU A 55 4.29 -9.17 12.60
N ALA A 56 3.45 -9.61 11.65
CA ALA A 56 2.23 -8.93 11.24
C ALA A 56 1.12 -8.98 12.31
N GLY A 57 0.91 -10.15 12.95
CA GLY A 57 -0.02 -10.29 14.07
C GLY A 57 0.37 -9.42 15.27
N LEU A 58 1.65 -9.47 15.68
CA LEU A 58 2.15 -8.63 16.78
C LEU A 58 2.09 -7.14 16.44
N GLY A 59 2.38 -6.76 15.19
CA GLY A 59 2.30 -5.36 14.75
C GLY A 59 0.87 -4.81 14.74
N THR A 60 -0.09 -5.60 14.26
CA THR A 60 -1.52 -5.21 14.24
C THR A 60 -2.15 -5.19 15.63
N VAL A 61 -1.78 -6.10 16.54
CA VAL A 61 -2.16 -6.03 17.96
C VAL A 61 -1.56 -4.78 18.63
N SER A 62 -0.27 -4.50 18.37
CA SER A 62 0.39 -3.30 18.91
C SER A 62 -0.22 -2.01 18.36
N ALA A 63 -0.66 -1.99 17.10
CA ALA A 63 -1.43 -0.91 16.50
C ALA A 63 -2.79 -0.74 17.20
N GLY A 64 -3.51 -1.82 17.50
CA GLY A 64 -4.75 -1.80 18.27
C GLY A 64 -4.58 -1.20 19.67
N MET A 65 -3.56 -1.66 20.42
CA MET A 65 -3.23 -1.13 21.75
C MET A 65 -2.81 0.35 21.71
N LEU A 66 -2.06 0.77 20.68
CA LEU A 66 -1.72 2.18 20.48
C LEU A 66 -2.97 3.03 20.20
N LEU A 67 -3.91 2.52 19.40
CA LEU A 67 -5.17 3.20 19.13
C LEU A 67 -6.05 3.32 20.38
N GLU A 68 -6.09 2.30 21.24
CA GLU A 68 -6.79 2.33 22.54
C GLU A 68 -6.22 3.42 23.46
N VAL A 69 -4.90 3.54 23.58
CA VAL A 69 -4.24 4.63 24.33
C VAL A 69 -4.55 6.00 23.71
N VAL A 70 -4.43 6.13 22.39
CA VAL A 70 -4.65 7.38 21.66
C VAL A 70 -6.11 7.85 21.70
N GLN A 71 -7.08 6.92 21.79
CA GLN A 71 -8.50 7.23 21.98
C GLN A 71 -8.78 7.99 23.29
N THR A 72 -7.90 7.90 24.28
CA THR A 72 -8.06 8.62 25.57
C THR A 72 -7.42 10.02 25.58
N TRP A 73 -6.77 10.45 24.49
CA TRP A 73 -6.16 11.78 24.40
C TRP A 73 -7.21 12.84 24.07
N ASP A 74 -7.12 14.02 24.69
CA ASP A 74 -8.10 15.10 24.55
C ASP A 74 -8.42 15.45 23.10
N VAL A 75 -7.39 15.46 22.22
CA VAL A 75 -7.58 15.76 20.79
C VAL A 75 -8.43 14.72 20.04
N PHE A 76 -8.44 13.45 20.45
CA PHE A 76 -9.31 12.42 19.85
C PHE A 76 -10.72 12.40 20.43
N LEU A 77 -10.90 12.94 21.63
CA LEU A 77 -12.20 13.17 22.24
C LEU A 77 -12.88 14.41 21.62
N GLU A 78 -12.16 15.53 21.54
CA GLU A 78 -12.64 16.80 20.98
C GLU A 78 -12.80 16.75 19.45
N ILE A 79 -11.92 16.04 18.74
CA ILE A 79 -11.95 15.90 17.27
C ILE A 79 -12.27 14.46 16.89
N THR A 80 -13.50 14.03 17.21
CA THR A 80 -13.94 12.64 17.07
C THR A 80 -13.86 12.12 15.63
N GLU A 81 -13.82 12.97 14.59
CA GLU A 81 -13.64 12.48 13.21
C GLU A 81 -12.31 11.78 12.95
N LEU A 82 -11.29 12.01 13.78
CA LEU A 82 -10.01 11.29 13.71
C LEU A 82 -10.21 9.78 13.88
N LEU A 83 -11.21 9.36 14.67
CA LEU A 83 -11.56 7.94 14.87
C LEU A 83 -12.25 7.31 13.66
N ILE A 84 -12.87 8.11 12.79
CA ILE A 84 -13.36 7.66 11.47
C ILE A 84 -12.25 7.72 10.42
N LEU A 85 -11.33 8.68 10.55
CA LEU A 85 -10.17 8.83 9.69
C LEU A 85 -9.21 7.63 9.83
N VAL A 86 -8.94 7.16 11.06
CA VAL A 86 -8.01 6.05 11.36
C VAL A 86 -8.27 4.79 10.51
N PRO A 87 -9.45 4.14 10.55
CA PRO A 87 -9.68 2.90 9.80
C PRO A 87 -9.58 3.10 8.28
N ALA A 88 -9.99 4.27 7.78
CA ALA A 88 -9.94 4.57 6.36
C ALA A 88 -8.51 4.89 5.87
N VAL A 89 -7.65 5.54 6.67
CA VAL A 89 -6.21 5.70 6.34
C VAL A 89 -5.49 4.35 6.33
N LEU A 90 -5.77 3.48 7.30
CA LEU A 90 -5.22 2.11 7.34
C LEU A 90 -5.71 1.27 6.14
N GLY A 91 -6.98 1.42 5.74
CA GLY A 91 -7.53 0.77 4.53
C GLY A 91 -6.90 1.28 3.22
N MET A 92 -6.73 2.59 3.06
CA MET A 92 -6.06 3.19 1.89
C MET A 92 -4.60 2.74 1.76
N LYS A 93 -3.88 2.68 2.89
CA LYS A 93 -2.52 2.18 2.98
C LYS A 93 -2.40 0.79 2.36
N GLY A 94 -3.22 -0.17 2.79
CA GLY A 94 -3.16 -1.55 2.29
C GLY A 94 -3.32 -1.66 0.77
N ASN A 95 -4.29 -0.94 0.19
CA ASN A 95 -4.53 -0.91 -1.26
C ASN A 95 -3.31 -0.38 -2.04
N LEU A 96 -2.77 0.77 -1.62
CA LEU A 96 -1.69 1.44 -2.35
C LEU A 96 -0.33 0.77 -2.16
N GLU A 97 -0.02 0.28 -0.96
CA GLU A 97 1.28 -0.32 -0.66
C GLU A 97 1.41 -1.73 -1.25
N MET A 98 0.33 -2.53 -1.23
CA MET A 98 0.27 -3.80 -1.96
C MET A 98 0.39 -3.59 -3.47
N THR A 99 -0.30 -2.57 -4.01
CA THR A 99 -0.24 -2.27 -5.46
C THR A 99 1.15 -1.75 -5.87
N LEU A 100 1.79 -0.91 -5.05
CA LEU A 100 3.16 -0.46 -5.28
C LEU A 100 4.16 -1.62 -5.23
N ALA A 101 4.07 -2.49 -4.23
CA ALA A 101 4.93 -3.68 -4.09
C ALA A 101 4.77 -4.63 -5.29
N SER A 102 3.53 -5.02 -5.61
CA SER A 102 3.21 -5.91 -6.74
C SER A 102 3.72 -5.37 -8.09
N ARG A 103 3.55 -4.07 -8.34
CA ARG A 103 4.06 -3.42 -9.57
C ARG A 103 5.58 -3.34 -9.60
N LEU A 104 6.20 -2.97 -8.48
CA LEU A 104 7.67 -2.89 -8.37
C LEU A 104 8.32 -4.28 -8.53
N SER A 105 7.72 -5.31 -7.94
CA SER A 105 8.12 -6.72 -8.09
C SER A 105 7.97 -7.18 -9.53
N THR A 106 6.79 -7.02 -10.13
CA THR A 106 6.51 -7.40 -11.52
C THR A 106 7.50 -6.75 -12.50
N ALA A 107 7.77 -5.45 -12.34
CA ALA A 107 8.68 -4.74 -13.22
C ALA A 107 10.16 -5.11 -12.99
N VAL A 108 10.56 -5.43 -11.74
CA VAL A 108 11.89 -6.00 -11.44
C VAL A 108 12.05 -7.36 -12.11
N ASN A 109 11.09 -8.27 -11.90
CA ASN A 109 11.15 -9.65 -12.38
C ASN A 109 11.02 -9.74 -13.91
N ALA A 110 10.32 -8.79 -14.54
CA ALA A 110 10.25 -8.67 -16.00
C ALA A 110 11.50 -8.04 -16.64
N GLY A 111 12.52 -7.67 -15.86
CA GLY A 111 13.76 -7.06 -16.35
C GLY A 111 13.58 -5.69 -17.02
N LYS A 112 12.45 -5.00 -16.81
CA LYS A 112 12.13 -3.75 -17.51
C LYS A 112 12.70 -2.51 -16.85
N ILE A 113 12.72 -2.48 -15.51
CA ILE A 113 13.23 -1.34 -14.73
C ILE A 113 14.70 -1.52 -14.34
N ASP A 114 15.61 -1.53 -15.31
CA ASP A 114 17.03 -1.33 -15.01
C ASP A 114 17.28 0.11 -14.56
N LEU A 115 16.65 1.10 -15.21
CA LEU A 115 16.82 2.50 -14.86
C LEU A 115 16.13 2.84 -13.51
N PRO A 116 16.82 3.56 -12.60
CA PRO A 116 16.20 4.02 -11.35
C PRO A 116 15.10 5.06 -11.59
N ALA A 117 15.14 5.79 -12.71
CA ALA A 117 14.16 6.84 -13.04
C ALA A 117 12.72 6.31 -13.12
N GLU A 118 12.49 5.16 -13.77
CA GLU A 118 11.16 4.56 -13.87
C GLU A 118 10.64 4.05 -12.51
N ARG A 119 11.52 3.49 -11.67
CA ARG A 119 11.16 3.13 -10.28
C ARG A 119 10.68 4.36 -9.51
N TRP A 120 11.42 5.46 -9.57
CA TRP A 120 11.02 6.72 -8.94
C TRP A 120 9.71 7.27 -9.51
N MET A 121 9.52 7.21 -10.83
CA MET A 121 8.28 7.66 -11.48
C MET A 121 7.06 6.87 -10.97
N VAL A 122 7.14 5.54 -10.87
CA VAL A 122 6.07 4.71 -10.28
C VAL A 122 5.85 5.04 -8.81
N ILE A 123 6.92 5.21 -8.01
CA ILE A 123 6.81 5.60 -6.60
C ILE A 123 6.10 6.95 -6.44
N THR A 124 6.51 7.98 -7.20
CA THR A 124 5.92 9.32 -7.16
C THR A 124 4.46 9.31 -7.59
N GLY A 125 4.08 8.54 -8.62
CA GLY A 125 2.69 8.41 -9.05
C GLY A 125 1.78 7.80 -7.97
N ASN A 126 2.23 6.75 -7.27
CA ASN A 126 1.46 6.15 -6.17
C ASN A 126 1.46 7.03 -4.90
N LEU A 127 2.55 7.75 -4.61
CA LEU A 127 2.61 8.70 -3.50
C LEU A 127 1.70 9.92 -3.72
N ALA A 128 1.62 10.43 -4.96
CA ALA A 128 0.67 11.48 -5.34
C ALA A 128 -0.79 11.01 -5.16
N LEU A 129 -1.09 9.75 -5.48
CA LEU A 129 -2.41 9.18 -5.26
C LEU A 129 -2.71 8.99 -3.76
N LYS A 130 -1.74 8.53 -2.96
CA LYS A 130 -1.85 8.45 -1.49
C LYS A 130 -2.20 9.82 -0.90
N GLN A 131 -1.56 10.87 -1.38
CA GLN A 131 -1.82 12.25 -0.96
C GLN A 131 -3.19 12.77 -1.36
N LEU A 132 -3.59 12.55 -2.63
CA LEU A 132 -4.92 12.94 -3.10
C LEU A 132 -6.03 12.23 -2.32
N GLN A 133 -5.88 10.92 -2.08
CA GLN A 133 -6.83 10.14 -1.30
C GLN A 133 -6.88 10.60 0.17
N ALA A 134 -5.74 10.82 0.83
CA ALA A 134 -5.70 11.34 2.20
C ALA A 134 -6.30 12.75 2.34
N THR A 135 -6.06 13.63 1.37
CA THR A 135 -6.63 14.99 1.35
C THR A 135 -8.16 14.95 1.21
N VAL A 136 -8.67 14.14 0.28
CA VAL A 136 -10.12 13.93 0.10
C VAL A 136 -10.74 13.23 1.32
N LEU A 137 -9.98 12.36 1.99
CA LEU A 137 -10.45 11.71 3.21
C LEU A 137 -10.54 12.70 4.39
N GLY A 138 -9.60 13.65 4.52
CA GLY A 138 -9.72 14.76 5.47
C GLY A 138 -10.95 15.64 5.18
N LEU A 139 -11.19 15.99 3.91
CA LEU A 139 -12.40 16.73 3.50
C LEU A 139 -13.67 15.97 3.90
N LEU A 140 -13.73 14.66 3.64
CA LEU A 140 -14.90 13.84 3.94
C LEU A 140 -15.07 13.58 5.45
N ALA A 141 -13.98 13.48 6.21
CA ALA A 141 -14.00 13.38 7.66
C ALA A 141 -14.63 14.64 8.28
N ALA A 142 -14.17 15.83 7.87
CA ALA A 142 -14.67 17.13 8.31
C ALA A 142 -16.15 17.38 7.92
N LEU A 143 -16.52 17.11 6.66
CA LEU A 143 -17.92 17.19 6.22
C LEU A 143 -18.83 16.28 7.07
N MET A 144 -18.39 15.07 7.35
CA MET A 144 -19.14 14.13 8.18
C MET A 144 -19.11 14.47 9.68
N ALA A 145 -18.10 15.18 10.18
CA ALA A 145 -18.05 15.72 11.53
C ALA A 145 -19.12 16.80 11.73
N THR A 146 -19.17 17.74 10.79
CA THR A 146 -20.08 18.89 10.82
C THR A 146 -21.54 18.48 10.58
N LEU A 147 -21.78 17.41 9.81
CA LEU A 147 -23.07 16.72 9.75
C LEU A 147 -23.52 16.13 11.11
N LEU A 148 -22.61 15.53 11.90
CA LEU A 148 -22.96 15.07 13.25
C LEU A 148 -23.22 16.23 14.22
N GLY A 149 -22.34 17.23 14.27
CA GLY A 149 -22.52 18.40 15.15
C GLY A 149 -23.84 19.14 14.87
N TRP A 150 -24.21 19.29 13.59
CA TRP A 150 -25.49 19.84 13.20
C TRP A 150 -26.69 18.99 13.68
N MET A 151 -26.62 17.66 13.56
CA MET A 151 -27.68 16.77 14.04
C MET A 151 -27.77 16.68 15.57
N ALA A 152 -26.66 16.84 16.28
CA ALA A 152 -26.62 16.77 17.75
C ALA A 152 -27.12 18.07 18.42
N GLU A 153 -26.66 19.23 17.93
CA GLU A 153 -26.84 20.51 18.64
C GLU A 153 -27.77 21.50 17.92
N GLY A 154 -28.17 21.20 16.67
CA GLY A 154 -29.15 21.97 15.89
C GLY A 154 -28.71 23.37 15.49
N LYS A 155 -27.48 23.79 15.85
CA LYS A 155 -26.90 25.11 15.58
C LYS A 155 -25.72 24.97 14.62
N MET A 156 -25.55 25.96 13.75
CA MET A 156 -24.42 26.04 12.81
C MET A 156 -23.47 27.19 13.20
N PRO A 157 -22.60 27.02 14.22
CA PRO A 157 -21.49 27.94 14.46
C PRO A 157 -20.45 27.76 13.34
N SER A 158 -20.63 28.47 12.22
CA SER A 158 -19.80 28.35 11.01
C SER A 158 -18.30 28.57 11.23
N TYR A 159 -17.90 29.16 12.36
CA TYR A 159 -16.51 29.27 12.80
C TYR A 159 -15.92 27.90 13.21
N HIS A 160 -16.63 27.11 14.00
CA HIS A 160 -16.16 25.77 14.43
C HIS A 160 -16.10 24.79 13.25
N PHE A 161 -17.03 24.89 12.29
CA PHE A 161 -16.98 24.14 11.03
C PHE A 161 -15.60 24.25 10.35
N VAL A 162 -15.10 25.48 10.21
CA VAL A 162 -13.84 25.71 9.49
C VAL A 162 -12.65 25.24 10.32
N ILE A 163 -12.67 25.42 11.64
CA ILE A 163 -11.57 24.99 12.52
C ILE A 163 -11.41 23.47 12.54
N LEU A 164 -12.50 22.71 12.68
CA LEU A 164 -12.45 21.24 12.58
C LEU A 164 -11.98 20.82 11.19
N SER A 165 -12.51 21.45 10.13
CA SER A 165 -12.07 21.20 8.76
C SER A 165 -10.56 21.37 8.59
N SER A 166 -10.00 22.53 8.94
CA SER A 166 -8.57 22.79 8.77
C SER A 166 -7.70 21.87 9.63
N THR A 167 -8.14 21.54 10.83
CA THR A 167 -7.39 20.64 11.72
C THR A 167 -7.36 19.22 11.19
N SER A 168 -8.50 18.70 10.75
CA SER A 168 -8.63 17.37 10.15
C SER A 168 -7.88 17.26 8.82
N LEU A 169 -7.99 18.27 7.95
CA LEU A 169 -7.31 18.35 6.66
C LEU A 169 -5.78 18.41 6.80
N PHE A 170 -5.27 19.35 7.59
CA PHE A 170 -3.84 19.52 7.77
C PHE A 170 -3.21 18.28 8.43
N THR A 171 -3.87 17.71 9.43
CA THR A 171 -3.43 16.45 10.09
C THR A 171 -3.39 15.29 9.09
N ALA A 172 -4.45 15.06 8.31
CA ALA A 172 -4.50 13.99 7.31
C ALA A 172 -3.42 14.14 6.23
N PHE A 173 -3.23 15.36 5.73
CA PHE A 173 -2.24 15.70 4.70
C PHE A 173 -0.81 15.45 5.21
N VAL A 174 -0.44 16.01 6.36
CA VAL A 174 0.92 15.92 6.93
C VAL A 174 1.25 14.51 7.39
N ALA A 175 0.32 13.83 8.09
CA ALA A 175 0.53 12.44 8.49
C ALA A 175 0.73 11.53 7.28
N SER A 176 -0.10 11.67 6.24
CA SER A 176 0.05 10.90 5.00
C SER A 176 1.32 11.27 4.22
N LEU A 177 1.83 12.51 4.32
CA LEU A 177 3.10 12.90 3.67
C LEU A 177 4.25 12.18 4.36
N LEU A 178 4.36 12.29 5.69
CA LEU A 178 5.48 11.71 6.43
C LEU A 178 5.44 10.18 6.40
N GLN A 179 4.25 9.58 6.54
CA GLN A 179 4.04 8.14 6.37
C GLN A 179 4.43 7.68 4.95
N GLY A 180 4.15 8.49 3.92
CA GLY A 180 4.59 8.23 2.54
C GLY A 180 6.10 8.22 2.39
N PHE A 181 6.80 9.23 2.93
CA PHE A 181 8.26 9.28 2.93
C PHE A 181 8.89 8.12 3.70
N ILE A 182 8.37 7.80 4.90
CA ILE A 182 8.87 6.68 5.71
C ILE A 182 8.65 5.34 4.98
N MET A 183 7.49 5.12 4.35
CA MET A 183 7.22 3.90 3.58
C MET A 183 8.20 3.71 2.42
N VAL A 184 8.48 4.77 1.65
CA VAL A 184 9.51 4.74 0.59
C VAL A 184 10.90 4.47 1.19
N GLY A 185 11.21 5.04 2.36
CA GLY A 185 12.42 4.74 3.12
C GLY A 185 12.55 3.28 3.52
N VAL A 186 11.48 2.65 4.01
CA VAL A 186 11.42 1.22 4.39
C VAL A 186 11.64 0.33 3.16
N ILE A 187 10.98 0.61 2.03
CA ILE A 187 11.14 -0.14 0.77
C ILE A 187 12.59 -0.08 0.26
N ILE A 188 13.20 1.12 0.28
CA ILE A 188 14.60 1.31 -0.14
C ILE A 188 15.57 0.66 0.87
N GLY A 189 15.30 0.76 2.17
CA GLY A 189 16.10 0.17 3.24
C GLY A 189 16.12 -1.35 3.18
N ALA A 190 14.97 -2.01 3.01
CA ALA A 190 14.91 -3.46 2.86
C ALA A 190 15.68 -3.94 1.62
N LYS A 191 15.57 -3.23 0.48
CA LYS A 191 16.36 -3.52 -0.72
C LYS A 191 17.87 -3.33 -0.49
N ARG A 192 18.28 -2.37 0.33
CA ARG A 192 19.70 -2.18 0.73
C ARG A 192 20.25 -3.32 1.60
N LEU A 193 19.39 -4.03 2.31
CA LEU A 193 19.76 -5.20 3.14
C LEU A 193 19.85 -6.51 2.33
N GLY A 194 19.61 -6.49 1.02
CA GLY A 194 19.65 -7.69 0.17
C GLY A 194 18.50 -8.68 0.39
N LEU A 195 17.51 -8.32 1.21
CA LEU A 195 16.30 -9.11 1.43
C LEU A 195 15.35 -8.96 0.23
N ASN A 196 14.73 -10.07 -0.19
CA ASN A 196 13.67 -10.01 -1.19
C ASN A 196 12.48 -9.18 -0.63
N PRO A 197 12.09 -8.07 -1.28
CA PRO A 197 11.10 -7.16 -0.71
C PRO A 197 9.72 -7.80 -0.59
N ASP A 198 9.41 -8.77 -1.45
CA ASP A 198 8.10 -9.43 -1.46
C ASP A 198 7.95 -10.42 -0.28
N ASN A 199 8.98 -11.21 0.03
CA ASN A 199 8.94 -12.21 1.11
C ASN A 199 9.07 -11.62 2.52
N VAL A 200 9.88 -10.56 2.70
CA VAL A 200 10.18 -10.03 4.05
C VAL A 200 9.77 -8.57 4.22
N ALA A 201 10.03 -7.70 3.24
CA ALA A 201 9.73 -6.28 3.40
C ALA A 201 8.23 -5.98 3.35
N THR A 202 7.45 -6.69 2.55
CA THR A 202 5.99 -6.52 2.45
C THR A 202 5.28 -6.78 3.79
N PRO A 203 5.47 -7.93 4.47
CA PRO A 203 4.88 -8.15 5.79
C PRO A 203 5.47 -7.24 6.89
N MET A 204 6.77 -6.90 6.86
CA MET A 204 7.35 -5.91 7.79
C MET A 204 6.77 -4.50 7.58
N ALA A 205 6.60 -4.06 6.35
CA ALA A 205 6.07 -2.74 6.03
C ALA A 205 4.55 -2.68 6.27
N ALA A 206 3.83 -3.79 6.10
CA ALA A 206 2.48 -3.93 6.63
C ALA A 206 2.47 -3.73 8.15
N SER A 207 3.22 -4.52 8.92
CA SER A 207 3.15 -4.52 10.39
C SER A 207 3.64 -3.21 11.02
N CYS A 208 4.83 -2.74 10.64
CA CYS A 208 5.36 -1.46 11.11
C CYS A 208 4.54 -0.29 10.56
N GLY A 209 4.04 -0.39 9.34
CA GLY A 209 3.30 0.69 8.68
C GLY A 209 1.99 1.04 9.38
N ASP A 210 1.29 0.09 10.03
CA ASP A 210 0.06 0.40 10.78
C ASP A 210 0.38 1.17 12.07
N ILE A 211 1.38 0.71 12.83
CA ILE A 211 1.88 1.41 14.03
C ILE A 211 2.38 2.82 13.65
N ILE A 212 3.15 2.95 12.57
CA ILE A 212 3.65 4.24 12.07
C ILE A 212 2.50 5.14 11.64
N THR A 213 1.47 4.62 10.96
CA THR A 213 0.29 5.40 10.56
C THR A 213 -0.41 5.99 11.77
N LEU A 214 -0.69 5.16 12.79
CA LEU A 214 -1.36 5.58 14.02
C LEU A 214 -0.50 6.55 14.84
N ALA A 215 0.77 6.24 15.04
CA ALA A 215 1.69 7.08 15.80
C ALA A 215 1.88 8.46 15.16
N LEU A 216 1.99 8.52 13.83
CA LEU A 216 2.06 9.79 13.10
C LEU A 216 0.74 10.56 13.16
N LEU A 217 -0.40 9.89 12.94
CA LEU A 217 -1.69 10.57 12.99
C LEU A 217 -1.98 11.13 14.40
N ALA A 218 -1.65 10.39 15.45
CA ALA A 218 -1.78 10.83 16.84
C ALA A 218 -0.85 12.01 17.17
N CYS A 219 0.44 11.88 16.85
CA CYS A 219 1.45 12.90 17.12
C CYS A 219 1.18 14.19 16.34
N PHE A 220 0.84 14.09 15.05
CA PHE A 220 0.47 15.26 14.25
C PHE A 220 -0.85 15.87 14.70
N SER A 221 -1.87 15.08 15.04
CA SER A 221 -3.13 15.62 15.56
C SER A 221 -2.91 16.49 16.80
N GLN A 222 -2.16 15.97 17.79
CA GLN A 222 -1.80 16.70 19.00
C GLN A 222 -1.01 18.00 18.68
N TRP A 223 -0.08 17.93 17.72
CA TRP A 223 0.71 19.09 17.29
C TRP A 223 -0.12 20.16 16.57
N VAL A 224 -1.07 19.76 15.72
CA VAL A 224 -1.98 20.68 15.02
C VAL A 224 -2.96 21.32 16.00
N HIS A 225 -3.45 20.58 16.99
CA HIS A 225 -4.28 21.12 18.08
C HIS A 225 -3.52 22.18 18.89
N THR A 226 -2.28 21.90 19.29
CA THR A 226 -1.41 22.89 19.98
C THR A 226 -1.10 24.12 19.10
N LEU A 227 -1.02 23.98 17.77
CA LEU A 227 -0.88 25.11 16.84
C LEU A 227 -2.18 25.93 16.69
N MET A 228 -3.33 25.29 16.80
CA MET A 228 -4.66 25.91 16.68
C MET A 228 -4.89 26.95 17.76
N GLU A 229 -4.54 26.64 19.01
CA GLU A 229 -4.61 27.58 20.15
C GLU A 229 -3.75 28.83 19.93
N GLN A 230 -2.60 28.68 19.25
CA GLN A 230 -1.62 29.75 19.11
C GLN A 230 -1.88 30.66 17.91
N ASN A 231 -2.24 30.11 16.73
CA ASN A 231 -2.32 30.86 15.48
C ASN A 231 -3.36 30.29 14.47
N PRO A 232 -4.67 30.48 14.67
CA PRO A 232 -5.71 29.93 13.77
C PRO A 232 -5.62 30.44 12.32
N PHE A 233 -5.10 31.66 12.09
CA PHE A 233 -4.87 32.20 10.74
C PHE A 233 -3.83 31.42 9.93
N VAL A 234 -2.84 30.80 10.57
CA VAL A 234 -1.79 30.04 9.88
C VAL A 234 -2.35 28.74 9.31
N LEU A 235 -3.19 28.04 10.09
CA LEU A 235 -3.89 26.84 9.63
C LEU A 235 -4.73 27.16 8.38
N PHE A 236 -5.53 28.22 8.41
CA PHE A 236 -6.38 28.65 7.29
C PHE A 236 -5.60 28.88 5.97
N LEU A 237 -4.41 29.48 6.05
CA LEU A 237 -3.55 29.72 4.89
C LEU A 237 -2.95 28.42 4.33
N VAL A 238 -2.55 27.51 5.21
CA VAL A 238 -2.01 26.19 4.85
C VAL A 238 -3.12 25.30 4.25
N ASP A 239 -4.33 25.38 4.77
CA ASP A 239 -5.50 24.65 4.29
C ASP A 239 -5.85 25.04 2.85
N PHE A 240 -5.87 26.35 2.57
CA PHE A 240 -6.06 26.87 1.21
C PHE A 240 -4.96 26.37 0.27
N ALA A 241 -3.69 26.33 0.71
CA ALA A 241 -2.59 25.79 -0.08
C ALA A 241 -2.74 24.27 -0.34
N ILE A 242 -3.23 23.49 0.62
CA ILE A 242 -3.50 22.05 0.47
C ILE A 242 -4.63 21.82 -0.54
N VAL A 243 -5.73 22.59 -0.47
CA VAL A 243 -6.82 22.53 -1.45
C VAL A 243 -6.31 22.91 -2.86
N CYS A 244 -5.43 23.91 -2.98
CA CYS A 244 -4.78 24.25 -4.24
C CYS A 244 -3.81 23.17 -4.77
N LEU A 245 -3.31 22.26 -3.93
CA LEU A 245 -2.48 21.13 -4.36
C LEU A 245 -3.29 19.94 -4.91
N ILE A 246 -4.58 19.81 -4.56
CA ILE A 246 -5.49 18.77 -5.10
C ILE A 246 -5.41 18.64 -6.64
N PRO A 247 -5.59 19.70 -7.45
CA PRO A 247 -5.46 19.59 -8.91
C PRO A 247 -4.04 19.22 -9.37
N VAL A 248 -3.00 19.61 -8.63
CA VAL A 248 -1.61 19.24 -8.93
C VAL A 248 -1.40 17.74 -8.75
N TRP A 249 -1.91 17.16 -7.66
CA TRP A 249 -1.89 15.71 -7.44
C TRP A 249 -2.69 14.95 -8.50
N ILE A 250 -3.88 15.45 -8.89
CA ILE A 250 -4.69 14.86 -9.99
C ILE A 250 -3.90 14.86 -11.30
N ILE A 251 -3.23 15.97 -11.64
CA ILE A 251 -2.40 16.07 -12.86
C ILE A 251 -1.24 15.08 -12.80
N ILE A 252 -0.53 14.95 -11.67
CA ILE A 252 0.55 13.98 -11.50
C ILE A 252 0.03 12.54 -11.65
N CYS A 253 -1.09 12.19 -11.01
CA CYS A 253 -1.72 10.88 -11.13
C CYS A 253 -2.16 10.58 -12.57
N SER A 254 -2.70 11.56 -13.28
CA SER A 254 -3.22 11.39 -14.64
C SER A 254 -2.13 11.08 -15.69
N LYS A 255 -0.87 11.42 -15.41
CA LYS A 255 0.28 11.10 -16.28
C LYS A 255 0.67 9.62 -16.26
N HIS A 256 0.12 8.82 -15.34
CA HIS A 256 0.42 7.40 -15.21
C HIS A 256 -0.87 6.57 -15.35
N PRO A 257 -1.03 5.77 -16.42
CA PRO A 257 -2.28 5.03 -16.67
C PRO A 257 -2.61 4.08 -15.52
N ASP A 258 -1.59 3.46 -14.93
CA ASP A 258 -1.66 2.59 -13.76
C ASP A 258 -2.21 3.28 -12.50
N THR A 259 -1.95 4.59 -12.37
CA THR A 259 -2.47 5.43 -11.28
C THR A 259 -3.85 5.99 -11.63
N LEU A 260 -4.10 6.32 -12.91
CA LEU A 260 -5.41 6.77 -13.42
C LEU A 260 -6.52 5.73 -13.18
N ILE A 261 -6.21 4.44 -13.30
CA ILE A 261 -7.16 3.34 -13.00
C ILE A 261 -7.57 3.37 -11.52
N LEU A 262 -6.58 3.38 -10.61
CA LEU A 262 -6.83 3.47 -9.16
C LEU A 262 -7.52 4.79 -8.76
N LEU A 263 -7.26 5.88 -9.48
CA LEU A 263 -7.94 7.16 -9.31
C LEU A 263 -9.43 7.13 -9.72
N ARG A 264 -9.87 6.11 -10.46
CA ARG A 264 -11.29 5.88 -10.78
C ARG A 264 -11.94 4.88 -9.82
N THR A 265 -11.32 3.71 -9.62
CA THR A 265 -11.93 2.61 -8.84
C THR A 265 -11.63 2.64 -7.34
N GLY A 266 -10.55 3.29 -6.93
CA GLY A 266 -10.05 3.25 -5.55
C GLY A 266 -10.95 3.93 -4.51
N TRP A 267 -11.94 4.72 -4.92
CA TRP A 267 -12.85 5.43 -4.02
C TRP A 267 -13.92 4.54 -3.38
N GLU A 268 -14.35 3.48 -4.06
CA GLU A 268 -15.40 2.55 -3.58
C GLU A 268 -15.06 1.93 -2.20
N PRO A 269 -13.88 1.31 -1.98
CA PRO A 269 -13.52 0.78 -0.66
C PRO A 269 -13.32 1.88 0.39
N ILE A 270 -12.88 3.08 0.00
CA ILE A 270 -12.64 4.21 0.92
C ILE A 270 -13.97 4.74 1.49
N ILE A 271 -14.93 5.00 0.60
CA ILE A 271 -16.28 5.45 0.96
C ILE A 271 -16.97 4.36 1.80
N THR A 272 -16.84 3.09 1.39
CA THR A 272 -17.40 1.95 2.13
C THR A 272 -16.81 1.85 3.55
N ALA A 273 -15.49 1.99 3.72
CA ALA A 273 -14.84 1.97 5.02
C ALA A 273 -15.31 3.12 5.93
N MET A 274 -15.48 4.34 5.38
CA MET A 274 -16.03 5.46 6.15
C MET A 274 -17.50 5.25 6.55
N VAL A 275 -18.34 4.69 5.67
CA VAL A 275 -19.75 4.37 6.01
C VAL A 275 -19.81 3.32 7.12
N ILE A 276 -19.02 2.25 7.03
CA ILE A 276 -18.95 1.20 8.06
C ILE A 276 -18.45 1.78 9.40
N SER A 277 -17.40 2.61 9.37
CA SER A 277 -16.86 3.25 10.57
C SER A 277 -17.86 4.20 11.23
N ARG A 278 -18.58 5.02 10.44
CA ARG A 278 -19.67 5.89 10.94
C ARG A 278 -20.81 5.07 11.56
N MET A 279 -21.25 4.00 10.91
CA MET A 279 -22.28 3.11 11.47
C MET A 279 -21.82 2.53 12.81
N GLY A 280 -20.61 1.94 12.86
CA GLY A 280 -20.03 1.36 14.07
C GLY A 280 -20.01 2.34 15.24
N LEU A 281 -19.50 3.56 15.02
CA LEU A 281 -19.43 4.60 16.06
C LEU A 281 -20.83 4.97 16.61
N THR A 282 -21.83 5.11 15.73
CA THR A 282 -23.21 5.43 16.16
C THR A 282 -23.89 4.28 16.92
N THR A 283 -23.56 3.02 16.60
CA THR A 283 -24.01 1.87 17.41
C THR A 283 -23.29 1.79 18.75
N THR A 284 -22.01 2.16 18.82
CA THR A 284 -21.28 2.20 20.10
C THR A 284 -21.85 3.27 21.03
N GLN A 285 -22.10 4.50 20.56
CA GLN A 285 -22.69 5.55 21.41
C GLN A 285 -24.07 5.12 21.96
N ARG A 286 -24.96 4.57 21.12
CA ARG A 286 -26.28 4.09 21.56
C ARG A 286 -26.25 3.01 22.64
N ASN A 287 -25.16 2.26 22.78
CA ASN A 287 -25.00 1.24 23.82
C ASN A 287 -24.45 1.81 25.15
N TRP A 288 -24.03 3.07 25.20
CA TRP A 288 -23.64 3.76 26.43
C TRP A 288 -24.77 4.64 27.00
N ASP A 289 -25.81 4.92 26.21
CA ASP A 289 -27.00 5.69 26.59
C ASP A 289 -28.14 4.83 27.19
N THR A 290 -27.89 3.54 27.50
CA THR A 290 -28.89 2.54 27.94
C THR A 290 -28.43 1.69 29.12
#